data_AF-A0A382PUN8-F1
#
_entry.id   AF-A0A382PUN8-F1
#
_cell.length_a   1.000
_cell.length_b   1.000
_cell.length_c   1.000
_cell.angle_alpha   90.00
_cell.angle_beta   90.00
_cell.angle_gamma   90.00
#
_symmetry.space_group_name_H-M   'P 1'
#
loop_
_entity.id
_entity.type
_entity.pdbx_description
1 polymer ?
#
loop_
_entity_poly.entity_id
_entity_poly.type
_entity_poly.pdbx_seq_one_letter_code
_entity_poly.pdbx_strand_id
1 'polypeptide(L)'
;VPVVLAVIVLVVLAGVVLVGASRRRDSGAAGLSREVRRSDRSNPALATGGDEALSGREFEAAEAAARPAGDVAIVESAPPAPFVAPDPVTLGVTRRQFFNRSIVGMMGFGLSGFGGACLAFLWPQGVSGFGSKIRVGNLIEVLADVENNNGFLYKPEGRMWITAYPNGAVEKARDAYSPAELAGMTAGTEQGFDAGVVALYQKCPHPGCRVPNCVSSQWFECPCHGSQ
;
A
#
# COMPACT_ATOMS: atom_id res chain seq x y z
N VAL A 1 -6.57 2.76 6.13
CA VAL A 1 -5.80 3.06 4.89
C VAL A 1 -5.03 1.85 4.36
N PRO A 2 -4.14 1.18 5.10
CA PRO A 2 -3.33 0.07 4.54
C PRO A 2 -4.18 -1.14 4.12
N VAL A 3 -5.22 -1.47 4.89
CA VAL A 3 -6.15 -2.57 4.55
C VAL A 3 -6.92 -2.29 3.26
N VAL A 4 -7.36 -1.04 3.05
CA VAL A 4 -8.07 -0.63 1.83
C VAL A 4 -7.14 -0.72 0.62
N LEU A 5 -5.88 -0.29 0.76
CA LEU A 5 -4.88 -0.43 -0.29
C LEU A 5 -4.59 -1.89 -0.61
N ALA A 6 -4.47 -2.76 0.39
CA ALA A 6 -4.26 -4.20 0.18
C ALA A 6 -5.43 -4.86 -0.56
N VAL A 7 -6.68 -4.49 -0.21
CA VAL A 7 -7.88 -4.99 -0.91
C VAL A 7 -7.90 -4.50 -2.36
N ILE A 8 -7.58 -3.23 -2.62
CA ILE A 8 -7.50 -2.68 -3.99
C ILE A 8 -6.45 -3.44 -4.80
N VAL A 9 -5.26 -3.69 -4.24
CA VAL A 9 -4.19 -4.44 -4.93
C VAL A 9 -4.64 -5.86 -5.26
N LEU A 10 -5.31 -6.56 -4.34
CA LEU A 10 -5.83 -7.90 -4.58
C LEU A 10 -6.90 -7.93 -5.68
N VAL A 11 -7.80 -6.94 -5.71
CA VAL A 11 -8.82 -6.81 -6.76
C VAL A 11 -8.17 -6.53 -8.11
N VAL A 12 -7.17 -5.66 -8.16
CA VAL A 12 -6.42 -5.38 -9.39
C VAL A 12 -5.69 -6.63 -9.88
N LEU A 13 -5.00 -7.36 -8.99
CA LEU A 13 -4.32 -8.61 -9.36
C LEU A 13 -5.30 -9.69 -9.85
N ALA A 14 -6.46 -9.83 -9.20
CA ALA A 14 -7.51 -10.73 -9.66
C ALA A 14 -8.02 -10.33 -11.05
N GLY A 15 -8.22 -9.04 -11.30
CA GLY A 15 -8.57 -8.50 -12.62
C GLY A 15 -7.51 -8.79 -13.67
N VAL A 16 -6.23 -8.62 -13.36
CA VAL A 16 -5.10 -8.93 -14.26
C VAL A 16 -5.05 -10.41 -14.60
N VAL A 17 -5.27 -11.30 -13.63
CA VAL A 17 -5.31 -12.75 -13.88
C VAL A 17 -6.51 -13.12 -14.76
N LEU A 18 -7.69 -12.55 -14.50
CA LEU A 18 -8.89 -12.79 -15.32
C LEU A 18 -8.72 -12.29 -16.76
N VAL A 19 -8.17 -11.09 -16.94
CA VAL A 19 -7.89 -10.50 -18.27
C VAL A 19 -6.76 -11.25 -18.99
N GLY A 20 -5.72 -11.68 -18.28
CA GLY A 20 -4.65 -12.49 -18.83
C GLY A 20 -5.12 -13.87 -19.27
N ALA A 21 -6.01 -14.48 -18.50
CA ALA A 21 -6.63 -15.77 -18.82
C ALA A 21 -7.66 -15.68 -19.96
N SER A 22 -8.40 -14.56 -20.07
CA SER A 22 -9.35 -14.35 -21.19
C SER A 22 -8.62 -14.08 -22.51
N ARG A 23 -7.58 -13.24 -22.50
CA ARG A 23 -6.78 -12.93 -23.70
C ARG A 23 -6.08 -14.16 -24.28
N ARG A 24 -5.67 -15.11 -23.44
CA ARG A 24 -5.10 -16.40 -23.91
C ARG A 24 -6.13 -17.27 -24.63
N ARG A 25 -7.42 -17.10 -24.34
CA ARG A 25 -8.52 -17.81 -25.02
C ARG A 25 -8.79 -17.22 -26.41
N ASP A 26 -8.62 -15.92 -26.57
CA ASP A 26 -8.84 -15.21 -27.85
C ASP A 26 -7.61 -15.22 -28.78
N SER A 27 -6.42 -15.53 -28.27
CA SER A 27 -5.19 -15.60 -29.07
C SER A 27 -5.15 -16.78 -30.06
N GLY A 28 -6.10 -17.72 -29.95
CA GLY A 28 -6.29 -18.80 -30.93
C GLY A 28 -7.16 -18.39 -32.14
N ALA A 29 -7.79 -17.21 -32.10
CA ALA A 29 -8.72 -16.77 -33.13
C ALA A 29 -8.73 -15.23 -33.28
N ALA A 30 -7.67 -14.66 -33.90
CA ALA A 30 -7.69 -13.45 -34.76
C ALA A 30 -6.30 -12.80 -34.80
N GLY A 31 -5.55 -13.08 -35.87
CA GLY A 31 -4.28 -12.42 -36.18
C GLY A 31 -4.48 -11.17 -37.02
N LEU A 32 -4.09 -10.01 -36.49
CA LEU A 32 -3.64 -8.87 -37.30
C LEU A 32 -2.38 -8.28 -36.64
N SER A 33 -1.32 -8.12 -37.44
CA SER A 33 -0.05 -7.64 -36.95
C SER A 33 -0.09 -6.15 -36.61
N ARG A 34 0.82 -5.71 -35.74
CA ARG A 34 0.94 -4.30 -35.32
C ARG A 34 1.14 -3.35 -36.50
N GLU A 35 1.73 -3.85 -37.58
CA GLU A 35 1.98 -3.12 -38.82
C GLU A 35 0.68 -2.81 -39.55
N VAL A 36 -0.24 -3.79 -39.64
CA VAL A 36 -1.55 -3.61 -40.30
C VAL A 36 -2.37 -2.53 -39.59
N ARG A 37 -2.38 -2.52 -38.24
CA ARG A 37 -3.04 -1.45 -37.47
C ARG A 37 -2.42 -0.07 -37.63
N ARG A 38 -1.14 0.01 -38.01
CA ARG A 38 -0.43 1.29 -38.18
C ARG A 38 -0.66 1.86 -39.58
N SER A 39 -0.76 1.00 -40.60
CA SER A 39 -1.14 1.40 -41.96
C SER A 39 -2.60 1.79 -42.09
N ASP A 40 -3.48 1.29 -41.21
CA ASP A 40 -4.90 1.62 -41.17
C ASP A 40 -5.20 2.99 -40.50
N ARG A 41 -4.16 3.70 -40.05
CA ARG A 41 -4.29 5.10 -39.64
C ARG A 41 -4.35 5.96 -40.89
N SER A 42 -5.41 6.74 -41.03
CA SER A 42 -5.63 7.62 -42.17
C SER A 42 -4.40 8.47 -42.49
N ASN A 43 -3.95 8.40 -43.74
CA ASN A 43 -2.81 9.16 -44.24
C ASN A 43 -3.21 10.63 -44.38
N PRO A 44 -2.58 11.56 -43.63
CA PRO A 44 -2.92 12.99 -43.70
C PRO A 44 -2.64 13.62 -45.07
N ALA A 45 -1.86 12.97 -45.94
CA ALA A 45 -1.63 13.42 -47.32
C ALA A 45 -2.83 13.18 -48.26
N LEU A 46 -3.80 12.35 -47.86
CA LEU A 46 -5.04 12.08 -48.62
C LEU A 46 -6.23 12.92 -48.12
N ALA A 47 -6.01 13.78 -47.12
CA ALA A 47 -7.02 14.73 -46.63
C ALA A 47 -7.07 15.97 -47.53
N THR A 48 -7.50 15.81 -48.78
CA THR A 48 -7.83 16.94 -49.65
C THR A 48 -9.29 17.32 -49.45
N GLY A 49 -9.52 18.59 -49.09
CA GLY A 49 -10.74 19.16 -48.53
C GLY A 49 -12.07 18.84 -49.20
N GLY A 50 -13.10 18.79 -48.34
CA GLY A 50 -14.52 18.71 -48.66
C GLY A 50 -15.27 18.09 -47.47
N ASP A 51 -16.06 18.87 -46.75
CA ASP A 51 -16.81 18.51 -45.52
C ASP A 51 -17.97 17.51 -45.74
N GLU A 52 -17.73 16.38 -46.41
CA GLU A 52 -18.61 15.20 -46.32
C GLU A 52 -17.76 13.93 -46.42
N ALA A 53 -16.87 13.72 -45.46
CA ALA A 53 -16.40 12.36 -45.19
C ALA A 53 -17.58 11.60 -44.59
N LEU A 54 -18.31 10.84 -45.42
CA LEU A 54 -19.36 9.93 -44.96
C LEU A 54 -18.81 9.14 -43.76
N SER A 55 -19.56 9.10 -42.66
CA SER A 55 -19.19 8.23 -41.56
C SER A 55 -19.07 6.80 -42.08
N GLY A 56 -18.24 5.96 -41.45
CA GLY A 56 -18.05 4.57 -41.94
C GLY A 56 -19.37 3.83 -42.17
N ARG A 57 -20.44 4.16 -41.43
CA ARG A 57 -21.80 3.65 -41.66
C ARG A 57 -22.47 4.16 -42.92
N GLU A 58 -22.30 5.44 -43.24
CA GLU A 58 -22.90 6.05 -44.43
C GLU A 58 -22.15 5.65 -45.69
N PHE A 59 -20.82 5.48 -45.61
CA PHE A 59 -20.02 4.93 -46.68
C PHE A 59 -20.43 3.48 -46.97
N GLU A 60 -20.52 2.62 -45.95
CA GLU A 60 -20.99 1.23 -46.09
C GLU A 60 -22.41 1.14 -46.65
N ALA A 61 -23.31 2.06 -46.26
CA ALA A 61 -24.67 2.12 -46.78
C ALA A 61 -24.71 2.57 -48.26
N ALA A 62 -23.89 3.54 -48.63
CA ALA A 62 -23.75 4.00 -50.02
C ALA A 62 -23.12 2.92 -50.90
N GLU A 63 -22.08 2.24 -50.43
CA GLU A 63 -21.41 1.13 -51.12
C GLU A 63 -22.36 -0.07 -51.31
N ALA A 64 -23.17 -0.38 -50.30
CA ALA A 64 -24.19 -1.43 -50.37
C ALA A 64 -25.30 -1.10 -51.37
N ALA A 65 -25.69 0.18 -51.47
CA ALA A 65 -26.69 0.64 -52.44
C ALA A 65 -26.13 0.75 -53.88
N ALA A 66 -24.83 1.05 -54.02
CA ALA A 66 -24.14 1.15 -55.31
C ALA A 66 -23.68 -0.20 -55.86
N ARG A 67 -23.76 -1.28 -55.06
CA ARG A 67 -23.32 -2.62 -55.46
C ARG A 67 -24.24 -3.16 -56.57
N PRO A 68 -23.73 -3.39 -57.80
CA PRO A 68 -24.55 -3.99 -58.85
C PRO A 68 -24.97 -5.40 -58.41
N ALA A 69 -26.24 -5.73 -58.62
CA ALA A 69 -26.81 -7.06 -58.36
C ALA A 69 -26.34 -8.09 -59.42
N GLY A 70 -25.04 -8.21 -59.61
CA GLY A 70 -24.40 -9.20 -60.46
C GLY A 70 -23.60 -10.18 -59.61
N ASP A 71 -23.74 -11.48 -59.92
CA ASP A 71 -23.14 -12.65 -59.28
C ASP A 71 -21.82 -12.37 -58.55
N VAL A 72 -21.92 -12.13 -57.24
CA VAL A 72 -20.77 -12.31 -56.35
C VAL A 72 -20.65 -13.80 -56.15
N ALA A 73 -19.58 -14.40 -56.69
CA ALA A 73 -19.31 -15.82 -56.50
C ALA A 73 -19.31 -16.14 -55.00
N ILE A 74 -20.33 -16.89 -54.55
CA ILE A 74 -20.41 -17.40 -53.20
C ILE A 74 -19.22 -18.35 -53.05
N VAL A 75 -18.15 -17.91 -52.40
CA VAL A 75 -17.08 -18.80 -51.99
C VAL A 75 -17.67 -19.68 -50.91
N GLU A 76 -18.04 -20.91 -51.30
CA GLU A 76 -18.54 -21.91 -50.38
C GLU A 76 -17.49 -22.10 -49.28
N SER A 77 -17.88 -21.84 -48.03
CA SER A 77 -16.98 -21.98 -46.89
C SER A 77 -16.48 -23.42 -46.88
N ALA A 78 -15.16 -23.61 -46.89
CA ALA A 78 -14.56 -24.93 -46.86
C ALA A 78 -15.21 -25.76 -45.74
N PRO A 79 -15.58 -27.03 -46.00
CA PRO A 79 -16.26 -27.86 -45.01
C PRO A 79 -15.49 -27.83 -43.69
N PRO A 80 -16.17 -27.67 -42.54
CA PRO A 80 -15.49 -27.67 -41.25
C PRO A 80 -14.67 -28.96 -41.14
N ALA A 81 -13.37 -28.81 -40.89
CA ALA A 81 -12.47 -29.94 -40.83
C ALA A 81 -13.02 -30.99 -39.85
N PRO A 82 -13.00 -32.29 -40.21
CA PRO A 82 -13.53 -33.33 -39.35
C PRO A 82 -12.75 -33.34 -38.03
N PHE A 83 -13.48 -33.39 -36.91
CA PHE A 83 -12.87 -33.48 -35.59
C PHE A 83 -12.03 -34.76 -35.50
N VAL A 84 -10.73 -34.60 -35.33
CA VAL A 84 -9.82 -35.70 -35.01
C VAL A 84 -9.73 -35.80 -33.50
N ALA A 85 -10.19 -36.94 -32.95
CA ALA A 85 -10.09 -37.18 -31.52
C ALA A 85 -8.61 -37.13 -31.09
N PRO A 86 -8.26 -36.37 -30.04
CA PRO A 86 -6.90 -36.35 -29.53
C PRO A 86 -6.48 -37.74 -29.06
N ASP A 87 -5.20 -38.06 -29.21
CA ASP A 87 -4.63 -39.35 -28.81
C ASP A 87 -5.06 -39.74 -27.37
N PRO A 88 -5.62 -40.94 -27.16
CA PRO A 88 -6.15 -41.37 -25.87
C PRO A 88 -5.09 -41.36 -24.75
N VAL A 89 -3.81 -41.61 -25.08
CA VAL A 89 -2.72 -41.54 -24.09
C VAL A 89 -2.51 -40.10 -23.65
N THR A 90 -2.43 -39.16 -24.60
CA THR A 90 -2.33 -37.72 -24.36
C THR A 90 -3.52 -37.19 -23.55
N LEU A 91 -4.75 -37.63 -23.84
CA LEU A 91 -5.94 -37.30 -23.04
C LEU A 91 -5.84 -37.83 -21.60
N GLY A 92 -5.34 -39.05 -21.41
CA GLY A 92 -5.12 -39.62 -20.08
C GLY A 92 -4.13 -38.80 -19.24
N VAL A 93 -3.01 -38.37 -19.85
CA VAL A 93 -1.98 -37.55 -19.19
C VAL A 93 -2.52 -36.16 -18.84
N THR A 94 -3.18 -35.49 -19.78
CA THR A 94 -3.70 -34.12 -19.58
C THR A 94 -4.79 -34.08 -18.51
N ARG A 95 -5.65 -35.10 -18.42
CA ARG A 95 -6.63 -35.25 -17.32
C ARG A 95 -5.95 -35.34 -15.95
N ARG A 96 -4.93 -36.20 -15.81
CA ARG A 96 -4.17 -36.34 -14.55
C ARG A 96 -3.44 -35.05 -14.17
N GLN A 97 -2.83 -34.37 -15.14
CA GLN A 97 -2.17 -33.09 -14.91
C GLN A 97 -3.15 -32.02 -14.46
N PHE A 98 -4.33 -31.94 -15.07
CA PHE A 98 -5.38 -31.01 -14.66
C PHE A 98 -5.79 -31.25 -13.21
N PHE A 99 -6.13 -32.49 -12.84
CA PHE A 99 -6.54 -32.80 -11.47
C PHE A 99 -5.42 -32.57 -10.45
N ASN A 100 -4.19 -33.03 -10.72
CA ASN A 100 -3.07 -32.85 -9.79
C ASN A 100 -2.74 -31.37 -9.58
N ARG A 101 -2.72 -30.57 -10.65
CA ARG A 101 -2.46 -29.12 -10.55
C ARG A 101 -3.60 -28.38 -9.87
N SER A 102 -4.85 -28.80 -10.10
CA SER A 102 -6.02 -28.16 -9.51
C SER A 102 -6.11 -28.44 -8.00
N ILE A 103 -5.86 -29.69 -7.58
CA ILE A 103 -5.84 -30.07 -6.16
C ILE A 103 -4.71 -29.35 -5.43
N VAL A 104 -3.48 -29.37 -5.98
CA VAL A 104 -2.34 -28.68 -5.36
C VAL A 104 -2.56 -27.17 -5.36
N GLY A 105 -3.08 -26.60 -6.44
CA GLY A 105 -3.37 -25.17 -6.53
C GLY A 105 -4.44 -24.72 -5.53
N MET A 106 -5.55 -25.46 -5.44
CA MET A 106 -6.64 -25.13 -4.51
C MET A 106 -6.21 -25.30 -3.05
N MET A 107 -5.52 -26.40 -2.73
CA MET A 107 -4.99 -26.63 -1.39
C MET A 107 -3.95 -25.56 -1.00
N GLY A 108 -3.02 -25.24 -1.90
CA GLY A 108 -2.00 -24.22 -1.68
C GLY A 108 -2.61 -22.83 -1.48
N PHE A 109 -3.61 -22.46 -2.29
CA PHE A 109 -4.34 -21.20 -2.13
C PHE A 109 -5.10 -21.14 -0.80
N GLY A 110 -5.82 -22.22 -0.45
CA GLY A 110 -6.56 -22.32 0.81
C GLY A 110 -5.65 -22.21 2.04
N LEU A 111 -4.54 -22.96 2.06
CA LEU A 111 -3.56 -22.92 3.14
C LEU A 111 -2.86 -21.56 3.24
N SER A 112 -2.56 -20.92 2.12
CA SER A 112 -1.99 -19.57 2.12
C SER A 112 -2.95 -18.53 2.68
N GLY A 113 -4.24 -18.61 2.31
CA GLY A 113 -5.28 -17.75 2.87
C GLY A 113 -5.43 -17.94 4.38
N PHE A 114 -5.47 -19.19 4.84
CA PHE A 114 -5.53 -19.52 6.26
C PHE A 114 -4.28 -19.04 7.02
N GLY A 115 -3.09 -19.31 6.50
CA GLY A 115 -1.83 -18.84 7.11
C GLY A 115 -1.75 -17.32 7.19
N GLY A 116 -2.20 -16.62 6.14
CA GLY A 116 -2.34 -15.17 6.14
C GLY A 116 -3.30 -14.67 7.23
N ALA A 117 -4.42 -15.36 7.44
CA ALA A 117 -5.36 -15.03 8.51
C ALA A 117 -4.76 -15.25 9.91
N CYS A 118 -3.99 -16.33 10.13
CA CYS A 118 -3.27 -16.56 11.38
C CYS A 118 -2.25 -15.45 11.67
N LEU A 119 -1.51 -15.01 10.66
CA LEU A 119 -0.58 -13.88 10.80
C LEU A 119 -1.31 -12.58 11.09
N ALA A 120 -2.43 -12.32 10.42
CA ALA A 120 -3.25 -11.14 10.68
C ALA A 120 -3.80 -11.12 12.11
N PHE A 121 -4.14 -12.29 12.67
CA PHE A 121 -4.57 -12.42 14.06
C PHE A 121 -3.45 -12.16 15.06
N LEU A 122 -2.22 -12.63 14.77
CA LEU A 122 -1.06 -12.37 15.62
C LEU A 122 -0.58 -10.91 15.51
N TRP A 123 -0.82 -10.26 14.37
CA TRP A 123 -0.46 -8.88 14.17
C TRP A 123 -1.26 -7.98 15.11
N PRO A 124 -0.62 -7.06 15.86
CA PRO A 124 -1.34 -6.22 16.81
C PRO A 124 -2.42 -5.39 16.12
N GLN A 125 -3.68 -5.69 16.41
CA GLN A 125 -4.85 -4.92 15.99
C GLN A 125 -5.34 -4.05 17.15
N GLY A 126 -5.89 -2.87 16.86
CA GLY A 126 -6.52 -2.02 17.88
C GLY A 126 -5.57 -1.24 18.79
N VAL A 127 -4.25 -1.31 18.56
CA VAL A 127 -3.32 -0.34 19.16
C VAL A 127 -3.50 1.02 18.48
N SER A 128 -4.23 1.91 19.14
CA SER A 128 -4.43 3.29 18.72
C SER A 128 -3.84 4.24 19.77
N GLY A 129 -3.48 5.46 19.35
CA GLY A 129 -2.90 6.46 20.25
C GLY A 129 -1.39 6.36 20.48
N PHE A 130 -0.73 5.24 20.13
CA PHE A 130 0.74 5.16 20.14
C PHE A 130 1.32 6.11 19.09
N GLY A 131 2.06 7.13 19.53
CA GLY A 131 2.60 8.19 18.66
C GLY A 131 1.60 9.30 18.29
N SER A 132 0.42 9.33 18.92
CA SER A 132 -0.54 10.43 18.75
C SER A 132 -0.10 11.68 19.53
N LYS A 133 -0.62 12.86 19.12
CA LYS A 133 -0.40 14.10 19.88
C LYS A 133 -1.26 14.08 21.15
N ILE A 134 -0.62 14.23 22.30
CA ILE A 134 -1.27 14.24 23.62
C ILE A 134 -1.18 15.65 24.19
N ARG A 135 -2.30 16.18 24.70
CA ARG A 135 -2.33 17.47 25.40
C ARG A 135 -2.13 17.23 26.89
N VAL A 136 -1.02 17.73 27.43
CA VAL A 136 -0.60 17.50 28.82
C VAL A 136 -1.10 18.59 29.78
N GLY A 137 -1.17 19.84 29.33
CA GLY A 137 -1.52 21.00 30.15
C GLY A 137 -0.81 22.26 29.65
N ASN A 138 -0.93 23.35 30.40
CA ASN A 138 -0.11 24.55 30.19
C ASN A 138 1.30 24.33 30.78
N LEU A 139 2.33 24.95 30.20
CA LEU A 139 3.71 24.86 30.67
C LEU A 139 3.86 25.30 32.13
N ILE A 140 3.18 26.36 32.57
CA ILE A 140 3.26 26.83 33.97
C ILE A 140 2.74 25.78 34.95
N GLU A 141 1.58 25.18 34.63
CA GLU A 141 0.97 24.12 35.46
C GLU A 141 1.85 22.87 35.49
N VAL A 142 2.41 22.50 34.33
CA VAL A 142 3.32 21.36 34.23
C VAL A 142 4.59 21.58 35.05
N LEU A 143 5.17 22.79 35.03
CA LEU A 143 6.34 23.10 35.85
C LEU A 143 6.03 23.05 37.35
N ALA A 144 4.88 23.57 37.77
CA ALA A 144 4.43 23.47 39.16
C ALA A 144 4.18 22.00 39.58
N ASP A 145 3.54 21.20 38.72
CA ASP A 145 3.35 19.76 38.94
C ASP A 145 4.69 19.02 39.05
N VAL A 146 5.67 19.37 38.22
CA VAL A 146 7.03 18.79 38.26
C VAL A 146 7.69 19.09 39.60
N GLU A 147 7.62 20.34 40.07
CA GLU A 147 8.18 20.75 41.37
C GLU A 147 7.49 20.00 42.53
N ASN A 148 6.16 19.91 42.51
CA ASN A 148 5.37 19.16 43.50
C ASN A 148 5.70 17.66 43.55
N ASN A 149 6.28 17.10 42.47
CA ASN A 149 6.67 15.69 42.38
C ASN A 149 8.19 15.48 42.44
N ASN A 150 8.92 16.36 43.15
CA ASN A 150 10.37 16.27 43.34
C ASN A 150 11.16 16.26 42.02
N GLY A 151 10.71 17.03 41.02
CA GLY A 151 11.38 17.18 39.73
C GLY A 151 10.97 16.15 38.66
N PHE A 152 10.11 15.17 38.99
CA PHE A 152 9.70 14.11 38.06
C PHE A 152 8.19 13.92 38.01
N LEU A 153 7.55 14.38 36.94
CA LEU A 153 6.11 14.23 36.73
C LEU A 153 5.80 13.04 35.84
N TYR A 154 5.06 12.06 36.33
CA TYR A 154 4.59 10.93 35.52
C TYR A 154 3.23 11.24 34.86
N LYS A 155 3.14 11.09 33.53
CA LYS A 155 1.87 11.19 32.79
C LYS A 155 1.55 9.85 32.10
N PRO A 156 0.58 9.07 32.62
CA PRO A 156 0.28 7.73 32.12
C PRO A 156 -0.27 7.73 30.68
N GLU A 157 -0.94 8.82 30.26
CA GLU A 157 -1.51 8.97 28.92
C GLU A 157 -0.42 8.85 27.84
N GLY A 158 0.75 9.46 28.10
CA GLY A 158 1.93 9.39 27.24
C GLY A 158 2.92 8.30 27.61
N ARG A 159 2.69 7.57 28.71
CA ARG A 159 3.69 6.65 29.31
C ARG A 159 5.06 7.34 29.40
N MET A 160 5.07 8.57 29.88
CA MET A 160 6.24 9.44 29.87
C MET A 160 6.46 10.09 31.23
N TRP A 161 7.72 10.41 31.47
CA TRP A 161 8.16 11.29 32.54
C TRP A 161 8.41 12.67 31.97
N ILE A 162 8.04 13.71 32.71
CA ILE A 162 8.32 15.10 32.36
C ILE A 162 9.18 15.69 33.47
N THR A 163 10.25 16.37 33.08
CA THR A 163 11.15 17.06 34.00
C THR A 163 11.41 18.48 33.50
N ALA A 164 11.75 19.38 34.42
CA ALA A 164 12.13 20.74 34.07
C ALA A 164 13.52 20.74 33.41
N TYR A 165 13.64 21.47 32.30
CA TYR A 165 14.91 21.67 31.61
C TYR A 165 15.43 23.08 31.91
N PRO A 166 16.62 23.24 32.51
CA PRO A 166 17.10 24.54 32.94
C PRO A 166 17.45 25.44 31.75
N ASN A 167 17.01 26.69 31.79
CA ASN A 167 17.27 27.67 30.72
C ASN A 167 18.78 27.87 30.43
N GLY A 168 19.63 27.75 31.45
CA GLY A 168 21.08 27.87 31.30
C GLY A 168 21.75 26.73 30.52
N ALA A 169 21.03 25.63 30.23
CA ALA A 169 21.55 24.48 29.48
C ALA A 169 20.99 24.40 28.05
N VAL A 170 20.19 25.37 27.60
CA VAL A 170 19.51 25.32 26.30
C VAL A 170 20.50 25.34 25.14
N GLU A 171 21.55 26.16 25.20
CA GLU A 171 22.55 26.23 24.11
C GLU A 171 23.28 24.89 23.92
N LYS A 172 23.64 24.21 25.02
CA LYS A 172 24.23 22.86 24.94
C LYS A 172 23.25 21.84 24.37
N ALA A 173 21.96 22.00 24.63
CA ALA A 173 20.95 21.13 24.04
C ALA A 173 20.85 21.32 22.52
N ARG A 174 20.95 22.56 22.02
CA ARG A 174 20.85 22.86 20.58
C ARG A 174 21.90 22.11 19.75
N ASP A 175 23.06 21.83 20.33
CA ASP A 175 24.14 21.07 19.68
C ASP A 175 23.95 19.54 19.71
N ALA A 176 23.12 19.02 20.62
CA ALA A 176 23.04 17.58 20.92
C ALA A 176 21.69 16.92 20.57
N TYR A 177 20.59 17.67 20.59
CA TYR A 177 19.24 17.12 20.47
C TYR A 177 18.57 17.46 19.14
N SER A 178 17.59 16.63 18.76
CA SER A 178 16.79 16.86 17.56
C SER A 178 15.81 18.03 17.72
N PRO A 179 15.35 18.66 16.61
CA PRO A 179 14.38 19.77 16.69
C PRO A 179 13.10 19.43 17.46
N ALA A 180 12.66 18.17 17.44
CA ALA A 180 11.45 17.73 18.15
C ALA A 180 11.63 17.73 19.68
N GLU A 181 12.83 17.40 20.16
CA GLU A 181 13.16 17.40 21.59
C GLU A 181 13.42 18.83 22.08
N LEU A 182 14.08 19.64 21.25
CA LEU A 182 14.40 21.03 21.56
C LEU A 182 13.16 21.89 21.80
N ALA A 183 12.06 21.64 21.09
CA ALA A 183 10.84 22.44 21.20
C ALA A 183 10.32 22.58 22.64
N GLY A 184 10.46 21.54 23.47
CA GLY A 184 10.10 21.61 24.89
C GLY A 184 11.18 22.30 25.74
N MET A 185 12.45 22.02 25.45
CA MET A 185 13.59 22.53 26.22
C MET A 185 13.78 24.04 26.05
N THR A 186 13.58 24.55 24.84
CA THR A 186 13.75 25.98 24.51
C THR A 186 12.55 26.82 24.92
N ALA A 187 11.39 26.19 25.17
CA ALA A 187 10.16 26.89 25.49
C ALA A 187 10.31 27.85 26.68
N GLY A 188 11.14 27.50 27.67
CA GLY A 188 11.46 28.38 28.80
C GLY A 188 12.13 29.68 28.34
N THR A 189 13.23 29.57 27.58
CA THR A 189 13.97 30.73 27.05
C THR A 189 13.19 31.54 26.02
N GLU A 190 12.40 30.89 25.17
CA GLU A 190 11.71 31.53 24.05
C GLU A 190 10.40 32.20 24.47
N GLN A 191 9.74 31.66 25.50
CA GLN A 191 8.46 32.18 26.00
C GLN A 191 8.59 32.93 27.34
N GLY A 192 9.80 33.01 27.89
CA GLY A 192 10.10 33.79 29.11
C GLY A 192 9.68 33.11 30.41
N PHE A 193 9.66 31.77 30.47
CA PHE A 193 9.39 31.01 31.70
C PHE A 193 10.69 30.64 32.44
N ASP A 194 10.57 30.27 33.71
CA ASP A 194 11.71 29.92 34.57
C ASP A 194 12.49 28.69 34.08
N ALA A 195 11.84 27.79 33.34
CA ALA A 195 12.44 26.61 32.73
C ALA A 195 11.66 26.14 31.50
N GLY A 196 12.33 25.36 30.64
CA GLY A 196 11.67 24.51 29.64
C GLY A 196 11.27 23.16 30.25
N VAL A 197 10.85 22.23 29.41
CA VAL A 197 10.53 20.85 29.81
C VAL A 197 11.10 19.84 28.84
N VAL A 198 11.47 18.66 29.35
CA VAL A 198 11.79 17.49 28.52
C VAL A 198 10.85 16.34 28.86
N ALA A 199 10.34 15.67 27.83
CA ALA A 199 9.50 14.49 27.96
C ALA A 199 10.31 13.25 27.59
N LEU A 200 10.39 12.29 28.52
CA LEU A 200 11.16 11.06 28.39
C LEU A 200 10.22 9.86 28.42
N TYR A 201 10.36 8.96 27.46
CA TYR A 201 9.55 7.75 27.43
C TYR A 201 9.92 6.82 28.60
N GLN A 202 8.93 6.21 29.26
CA GLN A 202 9.17 5.42 30.48
C GLN A 202 9.98 4.13 30.29
N LYS A 203 10.33 3.76 29.05
CA LYS A 203 10.98 2.49 28.70
C LYS A 203 12.45 2.72 28.40
N CYS A 204 13.30 1.94 29.07
CA CYS A 204 14.73 1.93 28.82
C CYS A 204 15.01 1.45 27.39
N PRO A 205 15.87 2.16 26.62
CA PRO A 205 16.26 1.76 25.27
C PRO A 205 17.00 0.42 25.16
N HIS A 206 17.43 -0.20 26.28
CA HIS A 206 18.09 -1.50 26.27
C HIS A 206 17.08 -2.64 26.00
N PRO A 207 16.38 -3.28 26.97
CA PRO A 207 15.37 -4.31 26.65
C PRO A 207 13.94 -3.85 27.00
N GLY A 208 13.73 -2.55 27.28
CA GLY A 208 12.40 -2.01 27.55
C GLY A 208 11.90 -2.25 28.98
N CYS A 209 12.78 -2.32 29.99
CA CYS A 209 12.34 -2.21 31.37
C CYS A 209 11.70 -0.84 31.63
N ARG A 210 10.68 -0.79 32.50
CA ARG A 210 10.16 0.51 32.96
C ARG A 210 11.19 1.13 33.88
N VAL A 211 11.59 2.36 33.61
CA VAL A 211 12.60 3.06 34.40
C VAL A 211 11.91 3.88 35.49
N PRO A 212 12.15 3.56 36.79
CA PRO A 212 11.73 4.42 37.88
C PRO A 212 12.60 5.69 37.94
N ASN A 213 12.07 6.76 38.54
CA ASN A 213 12.93 7.86 38.98
C ASN A 213 13.73 7.43 40.21
N CYS A 214 14.92 7.99 40.39
CA CYS A 214 15.76 7.78 41.56
C CYS A 214 16.06 9.13 42.21
N VAL A 215 15.49 9.38 43.39
CA VAL A 215 15.61 10.67 44.08
C VAL A 215 17.05 10.94 44.52
N SER A 216 17.80 9.91 44.92
CA SER A 216 19.17 10.07 45.42
C SER A 216 20.17 10.43 44.34
N SER A 217 20.02 9.91 43.13
CA SER A 217 20.86 10.30 42.01
C SER A 217 20.33 11.52 41.27
N GLN A 218 19.05 11.89 41.45
CA GLN A 218 18.37 12.90 40.63
C GLN A 218 18.37 12.53 39.13
N TRP A 219 18.48 11.23 38.82
CA TRP A 219 18.51 10.66 37.48
C TRP A 219 17.55 9.47 37.36
N PHE A 220 17.47 8.93 36.15
CA PHE A 220 16.76 7.69 35.86
C PHE A 220 17.75 6.52 35.93
N GLU A 221 17.47 5.54 36.78
CA GLU A 221 18.31 4.34 36.91
C GLU A 221 17.49 3.10 36.55
N CYS A 222 17.93 2.36 35.54
CA CYS A 222 17.25 1.16 35.08
C CYS A 222 17.66 -0.05 35.95
N PRO A 223 16.76 -0.62 36.76
CA PRO A 223 17.10 -1.66 37.73
C PRO A 223 17.42 -3.02 37.09
N CYS A 224 17.14 -3.19 35.79
CA CYS A 224 17.35 -4.48 35.13
C CYS A 224 18.83 -4.79 34.91
N HIS A 225 19.60 -3.81 34.43
CA HIS A 225 21.01 -4.01 34.09
C HIS A 225 21.88 -2.78 34.44
N GLY A 226 21.38 -1.87 35.27
CA GLY A 226 22.15 -0.72 35.78
C GLY A 226 22.43 0.38 34.75
N SER A 227 21.61 0.50 33.70
CA SER A 227 21.72 1.61 32.75
C SER A 227 21.35 2.93 33.44
N GLN A 228 22.19 3.95 33.23
CA GLN A 228 22.01 5.33 33.69
C GLN A 228 21.91 6.24 32.46
#